data_AF-A0A2T5PE57-F1
#
_entry.id   AF-A0A2T5PE57-F1
#
_cell.length_a   1.000
_cell.length_b   1.000
_cell.length_c   1.000
_cell.angle_alpha   90.00
_cell.angle_beta   90.00
_cell.angle_gamma   90.00
#
_symmetry.space_group_name_H-M   'P 1'
#
loop_
_entity.id
_entity.type
_entity.pdbx_description
1 polymer ?
#
loop_
_entity_poly.entity_id
_entity_poly.type
_entity_poly.pdbx_seq_one_letter_code
_entity_poly.pdbx_strand_id
1 'polypeptide(L)'
;MLEKSLYETTQKIIEDAEDYLLNTKLNSRTGRWLHRQLLAPLALILFGSKEALKPFTKWGAMAFIFLLSGSLILKGTHASIETTQTVLLAIIYGSVPLIMFAAPSTYIFSELTPNQITAISKSITSHGVESPDKIDLIEENLKLAEERAKERIKSFKWLIGTCWALAILITNQLNSLTTKSESFDLNRTLQNNFIFLTSAILATLLALWITISYKRATEAIFKAIKYSLLEIRHSLIIIEDKNQPRN
;
A
#
# COMPACT_ATOMS: atom_id res chain seq x y z
N MET A 1 -35.65 -18.78 4.31
CA MET A 1 -34.49 -17.89 4.11
C MET A 1 -33.78 -18.37 2.86
N LEU A 2 -33.66 -17.54 1.83
CA LEU A 2 -32.83 -17.88 0.67
C LEU A 2 -31.39 -18.00 1.14
N GLU A 3 -30.78 -19.15 0.89
CA GLU A 3 -29.36 -19.38 1.12
C GLU A 3 -28.59 -18.30 0.37
N LYS A 4 -27.83 -17.46 1.09
CA LYS A 4 -27.03 -16.42 0.44
C LYS A 4 -26.03 -17.12 -0.47
N SER A 5 -25.88 -16.62 -1.70
CA SER A 5 -24.88 -17.15 -2.61
C SER A 5 -23.48 -17.04 -2.00
N LEU A 6 -22.58 -17.97 -2.35
CA LEU A 6 -21.17 -17.91 -1.97
C LEU A 6 -20.56 -16.54 -2.32
N TYR A 7 -20.93 -16.01 -3.49
CA TYR A 7 -20.54 -14.69 -3.96
C TYR A 7 -20.94 -13.56 -2.98
N GLU A 8 -22.20 -13.50 -2.56
CA GLU A 8 -22.67 -12.49 -1.61
C GLU A 8 -22.01 -12.62 -0.24
N THR A 9 -21.70 -13.85 0.17
CA THR A 9 -21.00 -14.12 1.43
C THR A 9 -19.57 -13.61 1.38
N THR A 10 -18.82 -13.94 0.32
CA THR A 10 -17.46 -13.43 0.11
C THR A 10 -17.45 -11.90 0.02
N GLN A 11 -18.40 -11.31 -0.71
CA GLN A 11 -18.52 -9.86 -0.80
C GLN A 11 -18.72 -9.22 0.58
N LYS A 12 -19.61 -9.76 1.41
CA LYS A 12 -19.84 -9.23 2.77
C LYS A 12 -18.62 -9.36 3.68
N ILE A 13 -17.87 -10.47 3.58
CA ILE A 13 -16.62 -10.64 4.32
C ILE A 13 -15.60 -9.57 3.93
N ILE A 14 -15.47 -9.25 2.63
CA ILE A 14 -14.60 -8.19 2.16
C ILE A 14 -15.06 -6.83 2.69
N GLU A 15 -16.37 -6.55 2.61
CA GLU A 15 -16.95 -5.30 3.11
C GLU A 15 -16.75 -5.10 4.62
N ASP A 16 -16.93 -6.16 5.41
CA ASP A 16 -16.71 -6.12 6.86
C ASP A 16 -15.23 -5.90 7.20
N ALA A 17 -14.32 -6.55 6.46
CA ALA A 17 -12.88 -6.36 6.62
C ALA A 17 -12.46 -4.93 6.24
N GLU A 18 -13.02 -4.37 5.16
CA GLU A 18 -12.86 -2.96 4.78
C GLU A 18 -13.34 -2.03 5.88
N ASP A 19 -14.58 -2.18 6.34
CA ASP A 19 -15.19 -1.32 7.36
C ASP A 19 -14.40 -1.38 8.69
N TYR A 20 -13.87 -2.56 9.05
CA TYR A 20 -13.06 -2.74 10.25
C TYR A 20 -11.66 -2.11 10.12
N LEU A 21 -10.96 -2.33 9.00
CA LEU A 21 -9.61 -1.78 8.78
C LEU A 21 -9.61 -0.27 8.53
N LEU A 22 -10.65 0.26 7.89
CA LEU A 22 -10.82 1.68 7.60
C LEU A 22 -11.50 2.44 8.74
N ASN A 23 -12.01 1.73 9.76
CA ASN A 23 -12.76 2.28 10.89
C ASN A 23 -14.00 3.07 10.46
N THR A 24 -14.72 2.58 9.44
CA THR A 24 -15.89 3.23 8.86
C THR A 24 -17.13 2.40 9.14
N LYS A 25 -17.89 2.73 10.19
CA LYS A 25 -19.22 2.13 10.43
C LYS A 25 -20.31 3.09 10.04
N LEU A 26 -21.01 2.81 8.93
CA LEU A 26 -22.17 3.59 8.47
C LEU A 26 -23.45 2.78 8.48
N ASN A 27 -24.45 3.30 9.20
CA ASN A 27 -25.74 2.65 9.44
C ASN A 27 -26.80 2.90 8.35
N SER A 28 -26.63 3.88 7.45
CA SER A 28 -27.63 4.23 6.43
C SER A 28 -27.28 3.69 5.03
N ARG A 29 -28.28 3.18 4.29
CA ARG A 29 -28.11 2.55 2.96
C ARG A 29 -27.60 3.54 1.90
N THR A 30 -28.16 4.75 1.85
CA THR A 30 -27.77 5.83 0.93
C THR A 30 -26.41 6.42 1.30
N GLY A 31 -26.14 6.58 2.59
CA GLY A 31 -24.83 7.00 3.10
C GLY A 31 -23.74 5.99 2.77
N ARG A 32 -24.04 4.69 2.80
CA ARG A 32 -23.10 3.62 2.45
C ARG A 32 -22.70 3.66 0.98
N TRP A 33 -23.62 3.94 0.06
CA TRP A 33 -23.30 4.07 -1.37
C TRP A 33 -22.38 5.25 -1.64
N LEU A 34 -22.73 6.44 -1.12
CA LEU A 34 -21.93 7.65 -1.31
C LEU A 34 -20.55 7.50 -0.66
N HIS A 35 -20.50 6.93 0.54
CA HIS A 35 -19.27 6.62 1.23
C HIS A 35 -18.38 5.69 0.42
N ARG A 36 -18.93 4.59 -0.14
CA ARG A 36 -18.13 3.63 -0.90
C ARG A 36 -17.57 4.17 -2.20
N GLN A 37 -18.24 5.12 -2.85
CA GLN A 37 -17.74 5.69 -4.10
C GLN A 37 -16.73 6.83 -3.89
N LEU A 38 -16.86 7.59 -2.81
CA LEU A 38 -16.06 8.82 -2.61
C LEU A 38 -15.13 8.73 -1.41
N LEU A 39 -15.63 8.31 -0.25
CA LEU A 39 -14.89 8.33 1.02
C LEU A 39 -14.03 7.07 1.21
N ALA A 40 -14.52 5.90 0.85
CA ALA A 40 -13.80 4.64 1.00
C ALA A 40 -12.51 4.60 0.16
N PRO A 41 -12.48 5.07 -1.11
CA PRO A 41 -11.23 5.18 -1.86
C PRO A 41 -10.22 6.11 -1.19
N LEU A 42 -10.67 7.24 -0.63
CA LEU A 42 -9.81 8.15 0.11
C LEU A 42 -9.29 7.52 1.41
N ALA A 43 -10.15 6.82 2.16
CA ALA A 43 -9.77 6.09 3.36
C ALA A 43 -8.75 4.99 3.05
N LEU A 44 -8.94 4.25 1.94
CA LEU A 44 -7.97 3.27 1.44
C LEU A 44 -6.63 3.92 1.10
N ILE A 45 -6.63 5.05 0.40
CA ILE A 45 -5.39 5.78 0.09
C ILE A 45 -4.70 6.22 1.39
N LEU A 46 -5.44 6.79 2.35
CA LEU A 46 -4.88 7.22 3.63
C LEU A 46 -4.31 6.06 4.45
N PHE A 47 -5.05 4.95 4.54
CA PHE A 47 -4.61 3.73 5.22
C PHE A 47 -3.33 3.20 4.56
N GLY A 48 -3.34 3.04 3.24
CA GLY A 48 -2.21 2.56 2.47
C GLY A 48 -1.00 3.50 2.48
N SER A 49 -1.22 4.82 2.56
CA SER A 49 -0.17 5.82 2.73
C SER A 49 0.51 5.68 4.08
N LYS A 50 -0.25 5.50 5.17
CA LYS A 50 0.33 5.23 6.51
C LYS A 50 1.20 3.97 6.47
N GLU A 51 0.74 2.93 5.79
CA GLU A 51 1.49 1.70 5.62
C GLU A 51 2.76 1.89 4.76
N ALA A 52 2.65 2.65 3.66
CA ALA A 52 3.75 3.00 2.79
C ALA A 52 4.83 3.83 3.49
N LEU A 53 4.46 4.62 4.50
CA LEU A 53 5.36 5.45 5.28
C LEU A 53 6.08 4.69 6.41
N LYS A 54 5.65 3.49 6.82
CA LYS A 54 6.33 2.75 7.91
C LYS A 54 7.82 2.47 7.66
N PRO A 55 8.28 2.10 6.45
CA PRO A 55 9.70 1.99 6.17
C PRO A 55 10.43 3.33 6.31
N PHE A 56 9.80 4.44 5.92
CA PHE A 56 10.37 5.78 6.05
C PHE A 56 10.48 6.22 7.51
N THR A 57 9.51 5.89 8.37
CA THR A 57 9.62 6.19 9.81
C THR A 57 10.71 5.36 10.47
N LYS A 58 10.83 4.08 10.13
CA LYS A 58 11.96 3.23 10.56
C LYS A 58 13.30 3.79 10.07
N TRP A 59 13.35 4.29 8.83
CA TRP A 59 14.53 4.93 8.25
C TRP A 59 14.91 6.21 8.96
N GLY A 60 13.96 7.12 9.16
CA GLY A 60 14.19 8.35 9.90
C GLY A 60 14.72 8.08 11.30
N ALA A 61 14.14 7.10 12.02
CA ALA A 61 14.61 6.72 13.35
C ALA A 61 16.05 6.15 13.31
N MET A 62 16.35 5.25 12.37
CA MET A 62 17.67 4.64 12.26
C MET A 62 18.74 5.63 11.80
N ALA A 63 18.43 6.46 10.81
CA ALA A 63 19.29 7.55 10.35
C ALA A 63 19.55 8.55 11.48
N PHE A 64 18.54 8.88 12.30
CA PHE A 64 18.72 9.74 13.47
C PHE A 64 19.65 9.12 14.51
N ILE A 65 19.47 7.85 14.85
CA ILE A 65 20.35 7.13 15.79
C ILE A 65 21.79 7.09 15.26
N PHE A 66 21.98 6.76 13.99
CA PHE A 66 23.32 6.71 13.40
C PHE A 66 23.95 8.08 13.25
N LEU A 67 23.18 9.13 12.96
CA LEU A 67 23.67 10.51 12.97
C LEU A 67 24.13 10.91 14.37
N LEU A 68 23.34 10.58 15.39
CA LEU A 68 23.68 10.87 16.78
C LEU A 68 25.00 10.17 17.16
N SER A 69 25.11 8.86 16.91
CA SER A 69 26.32 8.09 17.22
C SER A 69 27.53 8.54 16.41
N GLY A 70 27.35 8.78 15.11
CA GLY A 70 28.39 9.28 14.21
C GLY A 70 28.90 10.65 14.64
N SER A 71 28.01 11.56 15.04
CA SER A 71 28.37 12.89 15.53
C SER A 71 29.18 12.84 16.84
N LEU A 72 28.84 11.92 17.76
CA LEU A 72 29.58 11.74 19.01
C LEU A 72 30.99 11.20 18.77
N ILE A 73 31.14 10.23 17.85
CA ILE A 73 32.43 9.67 17.47
C ILE A 73 33.30 10.74 16.78
N LEU A 74 32.73 11.48 15.83
CA LEU A 74 33.44 12.52 15.07
C LEU A 74 33.82 13.73 15.94
N LYS A 75 33.07 14.04 17.00
CA LYS A 75 33.47 15.09 17.96
C LYS A 75 34.80 14.75 18.66
N GLY A 76 35.11 13.47 18.81
CA GLY A 76 36.38 12.99 19.37
C GLY A 76 37.53 12.97 18.38
N THR A 77 37.27 13.16 17.09
CA THR A 77 38.31 13.21 16.05
C THR A 77 38.50 14.65 15.59
N HIS A 78 39.73 15.13 15.53
CA HIS A 78 40.05 16.46 14.95
C HIS A 78 39.92 16.45 13.41
N ALA A 79 38.84 15.86 12.88
CA ALA A 79 38.59 15.74 11.46
C ALA A 79 38.22 17.09 10.83
N SER A 80 38.52 17.27 9.54
CA SER A 80 38.07 18.44 8.79
C SER A 80 36.54 18.45 8.64
N ILE A 81 35.99 19.65 8.40
CA ILE A 81 34.54 19.85 8.21
C ILE A 81 34.02 19.04 7.02
N GLU A 82 34.75 19.03 5.91
CA GLU A 82 34.40 18.30 4.68
C GLU A 82 34.34 16.78 4.93
N THR A 83 35.33 16.24 5.66
CA THR A 83 35.36 14.82 6.04
C THR A 83 34.18 14.48 6.94
N THR A 84 33.89 15.35 7.92
CA THR A 84 32.77 15.19 8.84
C THR A 84 31.43 15.14 8.10
N GLN A 85 31.21 16.07 7.17
CA GLN A 85 30.00 16.12 6.34
C GLN A 85 29.86 14.87 5.46
N THR A 86 30.94 14.44 4.83
CA THR A 86 30.95 13.25 3.97
C THR A 86 30.60 11.99 4.76
N VAL A 87 31.19 11.81 5.94
CA VAL A 87 30.90 10.67 6.83
C VAL A 87 29.46 10.70 7.32
N LEU A 88 28.93 11.86 7.73
CA LEU A 88 27.53 11.97 8.16
C LEU A 88 26.55 11.69 7.03
N LEU A 89 26.82 12.14 5.80
CA LEU A 89 26.01 11.80 4.63
C LEU A 89 26.06 10.30 4.32
N ALA A 90 27.25 9.69 4.35
CA ALA A 90 27.43 8.26 4.17
C ALA A 90 26.65 7.45 5.21
N ILE A 91 26.56 7.94 6.45
CA ILE A 91 25.77 7.33 7.52
C ILE A 91 24.26 7.41 7.24
N ILE A 92 23.76 8.58 6.82
CA ILE A 92 22.34 8.76 6.46
C ILE A 92 21.97 7.81 5.33
N TYR A 93 22.74 7.82 4.24
CA TYR A 93 22.43 7.00 3.07
C TYR A 93 22.74 5.52 3.28
N GLY A 94 23.75 5.18 4.09
CA GLY A 94 24.09 3.81 4.46
C GLY A 94 23.00 3.08 5.24
N SER A 95 22.08 3.82 5.88
CA SER A 95 20.90 3.25 6.52
C SER A 95 19.80 2.80 5.54
N VAL A 96 19.84 3.28 4.28
CA VAL A 96 18.82 2.97 3.26
C VAL A 96 18.85 1.48 2.86
N PRO A 97 20.00 0.87 2.49
CA PRO A 97 20.06 -0.56 2.19
C PRO A 97 19.57 -1.45 3.34
N LEU A 98 19.89 -1.10 4.59
CA LEU A 98 19.47 -1.88 5.76
C LEU A 98 17.94 -1.99 5.89
N ILE A 99 17.21 -1.02 5.36
CA ILE A 99 15.73 -1.01 5.39
C ILE A 99 15.16 -1.61 4.13
N MET A 100 15.77 -1.35 2.97
CA MET A 100 15.36 -1.99 1.72
C MET A 100 15.56 -3.50 1.75
N PHE A 101 16.59 -3.98 2.46
CA PHE A 101 16.92 -5.39 2.63
C PHE A 101 16.65 -5.90 4.04
N ALA A 102 15.65 -5.35 4.72
CA ALA A 102 15.25 -5.80 6.04
C ALA A 102 14.84 -7.30 6.01
N ALA A 103 15.15 -8.04 7.08
CA ALA A 103 14.86 -9.47 7.14
C ALA A 103 13.34 -9.75 7.13
N PRO A 104 12.88 -10.88 6.55
CA PRO A 104 11.46 -11.25 6.48
C PRO A 104 10.69 -11.15 7.79
N SER A 105 11.28 -11.61 8.89
CA SER A 105 10.70 -11.55 10.23
C SER A 105 10.31 -10.12 10.67
N THR A 106 10.93 -9.09 10.10
CA THR A 106 10.67 -7.68 10.44
C THR A 106 9.49 -7.06 9.67
N TYR A 107 9.01 -7.72 8.62
CA TYR A 107 7.92 -7.21 7.77
C TYR A 107 6.72 -8.15 7.61
N ILE A 108 6.83 -9.45 7.92
CA ILE A 108 5.73 -10.45 7.78
C ILE A 108 4.41 -9.99 8.42
N PHE A 109 4.45 -9.38 9.60
CA PHE A 109 3.27 -8.88 10.32
C PHE A 109 3.20 -7.35 10.40
N SER A 110 4.00 -6.65 9.59
CA SER A 110 4.09 -5.19 9.72
C SER A 110 2.79 -4.48 9.37
N GLU A 111 1.95 -5.10 8.53
CA GLU A 111 0.70 -4.52 8.01
C GLU A 111 -0.52 -4.78 8.91
N LEU A 112 -0.51 -5.86 9.71
CA LEU A 112 -1.68 -6.35 10.44
C LEU A 112 -1.35 -6.70 11.88
N THR A 113 -2.20 -6.24 12.80
CA THR A 113 -2.11 -6.61 14.23
C THR A 113 -2.89 -7.89 14.52
N PRO A 114 -2.46 -8.72 15.49
CA PRO A 114 -3.21 -9.92 15.89
C PRO A 114 -4.67 -9.62 16.24
N ASN A 115 -4.92 -8.49 16.93
CA ASN A 115 -6.27 -8.06 17.30
C ASN A 115 -7.17 -7.81 16.07
N GLN A 116 -6.61 -7.30 14.96
CA GLN A 116 -7.37 -7.13 13.72
C GLN A 116 -7.73 -8.47 13.09
N ILE A 117 -6.79 -9.42 13.07
CA ILE A 117 -7.03 -10.76 12.54
C ILE A 117 -8.15 -11.43 13.33
N THR A 118 -8.05 -11.46 14.67
CA THR A 118 -9.07 -12.09 15.53
C THR A 118 -10.45 -11.43 15.38
N ALA A 119 -10.51 -10.10 15.21
CA ALA A 119 -11.79 -9.40 15.01
C ALA A 119 -12.43 -9.75 13.65
N ILE A 120 -11.63 -9.80 12.58
CA ILE A 120 -12.10 -10.22 11.26
C ILE A 120 -12.51 -11.69 11.29
N SER A 121 -11.76 -12.56 11.98
CA SER A 121 -12.10 -13.97 12.19
C SER A 121 -13.48 -14.13 12.83
N LYS A 122 -13.80 -13.33 13.87
CA LYS A 122 -15.14 -13.30 14.48
C LYS A 122 -16.24 -12.81 13.53
N SER A 123 -15.93 -11.84 12.66
CA SER A 123 -16.89 -11.38 11.65
C SER A 123 -17.18 -12.48 10.62
N ILE A 124 -16.14 -13.18 10.17
CA ILE A 124 -16.26 -14.28 9.20
C ILE A 124 -17.07 -15.44 9.79
N THR A 125 -16.81 -15.86 11.03
CA THR A 125 -17.60 -16.93 11.66
C THR A 125 -19.06 -16.54 11.84
N SER A 126 -19.36 -15.26 12.10
CA SER A 126 -20.75 -14.76 12.17
C SER A 126 -21.53 -14.89 10.85
N HIS A 127 -20.84 -15.12 9.73
CA HIS A 127 -21.44 -15.42 8.42
C HIS A 127 -21.72 -16.91 8.18
N GLY A 128 -21.50 -17.78 9.17
CA GLY A 128 -21.76 -19.22 9.08
C GLY A 128 -20.66 -20.00 8.35
N VAL A 129 -19.42 -19.48 8.39
CA VAL A 129 -18.22 -20.12 7.87
C VAL A 129 -17.61 -21.01 8.97
N GLU A 130 -18.13 -22.23 9.08
CA GLU A 130 -17.81 -23.14 10.20
C GLU A 130 -17.26 -24.51 9.76
N SER A 131 -17.11 -24.73 8.45
CA SER A 131 -16.62 -26.00 7.89
C SER A 131 -15.40 -25.78 7.00
N PRO A 132 -14.40 -26.68 7.01
CA PRO A 132 -13.23 -26.61 6.13
C PRO A 132 -13.57 -26.39 4.65
N ASP A 133 -14.56 -27.12 4.12
CA ASP A 133 -14.98 -27.00 2.70
C ASP A 133 -15.49 -25.59 2.35
N LYS A 134 -16.25 -24.96 3.25
CA LYS A 134 -16.72 -23.57 3.05
C LYS A 134 -15.55 -22.59 3.09
N ILE A 135 -14.54 -22.83 3.93
CA ILE A 135 -13.34 -22.00 3.97
C ILE A 135 -12.61 -22.07 2.62
N ASP A 136 -12.46 -23.27 2.07
CA ASP A 136 -11.81 -23.49 0.77
C ASP A 136 -12.54 -22.77 -0.37
N LEU A 137 -13.86 -22.92 -0.45
CA LEU A 137 -14.69 -22.24 -1.44
C LEU A 137 -14.62 -20.71 -1.33
N ILE A 138 -14.59 -20.18 -0.11
CA ILE A 138 -14.42 -18.73 0.11
C ILE A 138 -13.02 -18.28 -0.30
N GLU A 139 -11.99 -19.08 -0.01
CA GLU A 139 -10.61 -18.78 -0.39
C GLU A 139 -10.45 -18.72 -1.92
N GLU A 140 -11.06 -19.64 -2.65
CA GLU A 140 -11.08 -19.62 -4.12
C GLU A 140 -11.77 -18.37 -4.68
N ASN A 141 -12.94 -18.03 -4.16
CA ASN A 141 -13.66 -16.84 -4.60
C ASN A 141 -12.89 -15.54 -4.24
N LEU A 142 -12.21 -15.54 -3.09
CA LEU A 142 -11.35 -14.44 -2.65
C LEU A 142 -10.14 -14.27 -3.60
N LYS A 143 -9.56 -15.36 -4.12
CA LYS A 143 -8.46 -15.30 -5.10
C LYS A 143 -8.90 -14.58 -6.38
N LEU A 144 -10.10 -14.87 -6.89
CA LEU A 144 -10.67 -14.19 -8.05
C LEU A 144 -10.89 -12.69 -7.80
N ALA A 145 -11.37 -12.32 -6.61
CA ALA A 145 -11.54 -10.93 -6.21
C ALA A 145 -10.19 -10.19 -6.09
N GLU A 146 -9.17 -10.84 -5.52
CA GLU A 146 -7.81 -10.30 -5.39
C GLU A 146 -7.16 -10.11 -6.76
N GLU A 147 -7.31 -11.06 -7.68
CA GLU A 147 -6.80 -10.95 -9.05
C GLU A 147 -7.41 -9.75 -9.78
N ARG A 148 -8.73 -9.55 -9.64
CA ARG A 148 -9.41 -8.37 -10.19
C ARG A 148 -8.85 -7.07 -9.61
N ALA A 149 -8.56 -7.02 -8.32
CA ALA A 149 -7.94 -5.85 -7.69
C ALA A 149 -6.52 -5.60 -8.23
N LYS A 150 -5.72 -6.65 -8.42
CA LYS A 150 -4.37 -6.57 -9.02
C LYS A 150 -4.40 -6.06 -10.45
N GLU A 151 -5.31 -6.55 -11.29
CA GLU A 151 -5.46 -6.08 -12.68
C GLU A 151 -5.89 -4.61 -12.73
N ARG A 152 -6.73 -4.15 -11.79
CA ARG A 152 -7.06 -2.71 -11.67
C ARG A 152 -5.83 -1.87 -11.34
N ILE A 153 -5.00 -2.29 -10.38
CA ILE A 153 -3.75 -1.60 -10.02
C ILE A 153 -2.78 -1.56 -11.20
N LYS A 154 -2.65 -2.66 -11.94
CA LYS A 154 -1.85 -2.74 -13.17
C LYS A 154 -2.35 -1.77 -14.24
N SER A 155 -3.67 -1.67 -14.40
CA SER A 155 -4.29 -0.71 -15.32
C SER A 155 -3.95 0.74 -14.96
N PHE A 156 -3.92 1.10 -13.67
CA PHE A 156 -3.49 2.43 -13.24
C PHE A 156 -2.03 2.73 -13.57
N LYS A 157 -1.13 1.75 -13.43
CA LYS A 157 0.29 1.92 -13.82
C LYS A 157 0.43 2.14 -15.32
N TRP A 158 -0.31 1.39 -16.14
CA TRP A 158 -0.36 1.60 -17.58
C TRP A 158 -0.89 2.99 -17.93
N LEU A 159 -1.97 3.43 -17.28
CA LEU A 159 -2.52 4.77 -17.50
C LEU A 159 -1.49 5.86 -17.19
N ILE A 160 -0.76 5.77 -16.07
CA ILE A 160 0.31 6.71 -15.72
C ILE A 160 1.39 6.73 -16.82
N GLY A 161 1.83 5.56 -17.30
CA GLY A 161 2.80 5.46 -18.38
C GLY A 161 2.30 6.04 -19.71
N THR A 162 1.05 5.77 -20.08
CA THR A 162 0.42 6.33 -21.29
C THR A 162 0.28 7.85 -21.20
N CYS A 163 -0.14 8.39 -20.05
CA CYS A 163 -0.17 9.84 -19.82
C CYS A 163 1.23 10.46 -19.98
N TRP A 164 2.26 9.78 -19.48
CA TRP A 164 3.65 10.21 -19.65
C TRP A 164 4.09 10.21 -21.12
N ALA A 165 3.79 9.15 -21.86
CA ALA A 165 4.11 9.06 -23.28
C ALA A 165 3.40 10.14 -24.10
N LEU A 166 2.12 10.39 -23.82
CA LEU A 166 1.34 11.46 -24.44
C LEU A 166 1.91 12.84 -24.08
N ALA A 167 2.30 13.06 -22.82
CA ALA A 167 2.92 14.29 -22.37
C ALA A 167 4.22 14.59 -23.11
N ILE A 168 5.13 13.61 -23.27
CA ILE A 168 6.35 13.76 -24.08
C ILE A 168 5.99 14.09 -25.53
N LEU A 169 5.05 13.34 -26.11
CA LEU A 169 4.69 13.50 -27.52
C LEU A 169 4.16 14.92 -27.79
N ILE A 170 3.23 15.39 -26.96
CA ILE A 170 2.66 16.74 -27.08
C ILE A 170 3.78 17.79 -26.93
N THR A 171 4.63 17.66 -25.91
CA THR A 171 5.72 18.61 -25.67
C THR A 171 6.73 18.63 -26.81
N ASN A 172 7.05 17.48 -27.40
CA ASN A 172 7.92 17.40 -28.57
C ASN A 172 7.31 18.08 -29.80
N GLN A 173 6.01 17.91 -30.04
CA GLN A 173 5.31 18.60 -31.14
C GLN A 173 5.29 20.11 -30.93
N LEU A 174 4.95 20.57 -29.71
CA LEU A 174 4.96 21.99 -29.36
C LEU A 174 6.35 22.61 -29.52
N ASN A 175 7.40 21.91 -29.09
CA ASN A 175 8.78 22.37 -29.26
C ASN A 175 9.17 22.43 -30.75
N SER A 176 8.76 21.46 -31.57
CA SER A 176 9.04 21.49 -33.02
C SER A 176 8.37 22.66 -33.73
N LEU A 177 7.15 23.04 -33.32
CA LEU A 177 6.46 24.21 -33.86
C LEU A 177 7.12 25.51 -33.39
N THR A 178 7.48 25.58 -32.10
CA THR A 178 8.06 26.79 -31.49
C THR A 178 9.43 27.11 -32.08
N THR A 179 10.28 26.10 -32.31
CA THR A 179 11.62 26.29 -32.90
C THR A 179 11.60 26.72 -34.36
N LYS A 180 10.48 26.48 -35.07
CA LYS A 180 10.27 26.93 -36.45
C LYS A 180 9.62 28.31 -36.55
N SER A 181 9.22 28.91 -35.43
CA SER A 181 8.57 30.23 -35.43
C SER A 181 9.60 31.36 -35.58
N GLU A 182 9.22 32.42 -36.29
CA GLU A 182 10.06 33.61 -36.45
C GLU A 182 10.32 34.34 -35.13
N SER A 183 9.46 34.13 -34.13
CA SER A 183 9.57 34.69 -32.77
C SER A 183 10.26 33.74 -31.78
N PHE A 184 11.14 32.87 -32.23
CA PHE A 184 11.80 31.89 -31.37
C PHE A 184 12.67 32.56 -30.30
N ASP A 185 12.34 32.30 -29.05
CA ASP A 185 13.13 32.67 -27.88
C ASP A 185 13.56 31.40 -27.14
N LEU A 186 14.86 31.12 -27.18
CA LEU A 186 15.45 29.95 -26.55
C LEU A 186 15.23 29.95 -25.03
N ASN A 187 15.44 31.09 -24.36
CA ASN A 187 15.38 31.17 -22.91
C ASN A 187 13.94 30.93 -22.43
N ARG A 188 12.98 31.57 -23.10
CA ARG A 188 11.55 31.36 -22.80
C ARG A 188 11.11 29.92 -23.05
N THR A 189 11.57 29.31 -24.13
CA THR A 189 11.25 27.92 -24.47
C THR A 189 11.84 26.95 -23.44
N LEU A 190 13.08 27.14 -23.03
CA LEU A 190 13.72 26.33 -21.97
C LEU A 190 13.00 26.49 -20.62
N GLN A 191 12.64 27.71 -20.24
CA GLN A 191 11.91 27.97 -19.00
C GLN A 191 10.54 27.28 -18.99
N ASN A 192 9.78 27.38 -20.09
CA ASN A 192 8.48 26.70 -20.22
C ASN A 192 8.61 25.18 -20.13
N ASN A 193 9.61 24.60 -20.82
CA ASN A 193 9.88 23.17 -20.76
C ASN A 193 10.29 22.71 -19.36
N PHE A 194 11.11 23.50 -18.65
CA PHE A 194 11.52 23.20 -17.28
C PHE A 194 10.34 23.22 -16.30
N ILE A 195 9.47 24.23 -16.40
CA ILE A 195 8.23 24.30 -15.60
C ILE A 195 7.36 23.09 -15.89
N PHE A 196 7.12 22.79 -17.18
CA PHE A 196 6.34 21.62 -17.59
C PHE A 196 6.91 20.32 -17.03
N LEU A 197 8.22 20.09 -17.20
CA LEU A 197 8.90 18.89 -16.71
C LEU A 197 8.76 18.75 -15.19
N THR A 198 8.97 19.83 -14.45
CA THR A 198 8.86 19.85 -12.99
C THR A 198 7.43 19.53 -12.55
N SER A 199 6.43 20.16 -13.16
CA SER A 199 5.01 19.87 -12.88
C SER A 199 4.62 18.44 -13.25
N ALA A 200 5.10 17.92 -14.39
CA ALA A 200 4.84 16.56 -14.83
C ALA A 200 5.46 15.52 -13.87
N ILE A 201 6.70 15.75 -13.41
CA ILE A 201 7.35 14.90 -12.39
C ILE A 201 6.54 14.89 -11.10
N LEU A 202 6.15 16.06 -10.57
CA LEU A 202 5.37 16.14 -9.33
C LEU A 202 4.00 15.45 -9.46
N ALA A 203 3.29 15.67 -10.57
CA ALA A 203 2.03 15.00 -10.85
C ALA A 203 2.19 13.47 -10.94
N THR A 204 3.28 13.00 -11.56
CA THR A 204 3.60 11.57 -11.69
C THR A 204 3.91 10.96 -10.33
N LEU A 205 4.73 11.63 -9.51
CA LEU A 205 5.03 11.17 -8.15
C LEU A 205 3.77 11.06 -7.31
N LEU A 206 2.86 12.02 -7.40
CA LEU A 206 1.56 11.99 -6.71
C LEU A 206 0.69 10.82 -7.21
N ALA A 207 0.60 10.60 -8.53
CA ALA A 207 -0.16 9.50 -9.10
C ALA A 207 0.40 8.12 -8.70
N LEU A 208 1.73 7.98 -8.70
CA LEU A 208 2.42 6.78 -8.22
C LEU A 208 2.17 6.57 -6.73
N TRP A 209 2.24 7.64 -5.92
CA TRP A 209 1.95 7.59 -4.49
C TRP A 209 0.54 7.08 -4.20
N ILE A 210 -0.47 7.63 -4.89
CA ILE A 210 -1.87 7.20 -4.79
C ILE A 210 -2.00 5.72 -5.18
N THR A 211 -1.38 5.31 -6.29
CA THR A 211 -1.45 3.93 -6.79
C THR A 211 -0.79 2.94 -5.84
N ILE A 212 0.39 3.28 -5.29
CA ILE A 212 1.09 2.44 -4.31
C ILE A 212 0.31 2.35 -3.00
N SER A 213 -0.26 3.47 -2.54
CA SER A 213 -1.10 3.50 -1.34
C SER A 213 -2.33 2.60 -1.51
N TYR A 214 -3.06 2.76 -2.61
CA TYR A 214 -4.20 1.89 -2.92
C TYR A 214 -3.79 0.42 -2.99
N LYS A 215 -2.68 0.10 -3.66
CA LYS A 215 -2.12 -1.26 -3.71
C LYS A 215 -1.92 -1.83 -2.30
N ARG A 216 -1.18 -1.12 -1.43
CA ARG A 216 -0.91 -1.59 -0.07
C ARG A 216 -2.17 -1.80 0.76
N ALA A 217 -3.14 -0.90 0.64
CA ALA A 217 -4.41 -1.03 1.36
C ALA A 217 -5.18 -2.27 0.91
N THR A 218 -5.30 -2.49 -0.40
CA THR A 218 -5.97 -3.69 -0.93
C THR A 218 -5.25 -4.98 -0.52
N GLU A 219 -3.93 -5.03 -0.60
CA GLU A 219 -3.13 -6.19 -0.17
C GLU A 219 -3.33 -6.48 1.33
N ALA A 220 -3.36 -5.45 2.16
CA ALA A 220 -3.61 -5.60 3.60
C ALA A 220 -5.00 -6.20 3.90
N ILE A 221 -6.05 -5.75 3.20
CA ILE A 221 -7.42 -6.29 3.35
C ILE A 221 -7.44 -7.78 2.98
N PHE A 222 -6.92 -8.14 1.80
CA PHE A 222 -6.93 -9.53 1.35
C PHE A 222 -6.07 -10.43 2.25
N LYS A 223 -4.90 -9.97 2.68
CA LYS A 223 -4.07 -10.70 3.64
C LYS A 223 -4.78 -10.88 4.98
N ALA A 224 -5.49 -9.86 5.47
CA ALA A 224 -6.22 -9.95 6.74
C ALA A 224 -7.28 -11.04 6.68
N ILE A 225 -8.08 -11.06 5.62
CA ILE A 225 -9.10 -12.10 5.42
C ILE A 225 -8.45 -13.49 5.33
N LYS A 226 -7.36 -13.65 4.56
CA LYS A 226 -6.66 -14.94 4.44
C LYS A 226 -6.10 -15.42 5.77
N TYR A 227 -5.46 -14.54 6.55
CA TYR A 227 -4.96 -14.91 7.87
C TYR A 227 -6.10 -15.26 8.82
N SER A 228 -7.22 -14.57 8.76
CA SER A 228 -8.41 -14.90 9.55
C SER A 228 -9.01 -16.24 9.17
N LEU A 229 -9.10 -16.57 7.87
CA LEU A 229 -9.55 -17.88 7.41
C LEU A 229 -8.62 -19.00 7.88
N LEU A 230 -7.30 -18.78 7.86
CA LEU A 230 -6.31 -19.72 8.40
C LEU A 230 -6.45 -19.90 9.91
N GLU A 231 -6.71 -18.82 10.66
CA GLU A 231 -6.96 -18.88 12.11
C GLU A 231 -8.21 -19.68 12.44
N ILE A 232 -9.30 -19.48 11.67
CA ILE A 232 -10.53 -20.26 11.81
C ILE A 232 -10.26 -21.75 11.50
N ARG A 233 -9.60 -22.06 10.38
CA ARG A 233 -9.26 -23.44 10.01
C ARG A 233 -8.42 -24.12 11.11
N HIS A 234 -7.41 -23.44 11.62
CA HIS A 234 -6.58 -23.93 12.72
C HIS A 234 -7.40 -24.19 14.00
N SER A 235 -8.36 -23.31 14.32
CA SER A 235 -9.25 -23.51 15.47
C SER A 235 -10.16 -24.73 15.33
N LEU A 236 -10.64 -25.01 14.12
CA LEU A 236 -11.47 -26.20 13.82
C LEU A 236 -10.67 -27.49 13.99
N ILE A 237 -9.43 -27.54 13.47
CA ILE A 237 -8.53 -28.69 13.62
C ILE A 237 -8.27 -29.00 15.10
N ILE A 238 -7.99 -27.97 15.91
CA ILE A 238 -7.78 -28.15 17.36
C ILE A 238 -9.02 -28.73 18.06
N ILE A 239 -10.22 -28.34 17.62
CA ILE A 239 -11.48 -28.86 18.19
C ILE A 239 -11.66 -30.33 17.78
N GLU A 240 -11.38 -30.68 16.53
CA GLU A 240 -11.43 -32.07 16.05
C GLU A 240 -10.44 -32.97 16.79
N ASP A 241 -9.19 -32.55 16.94
CA ASP A 241 -8.14 -33.29 17.67
C ASP A 241 -8.49 -33.51 19.15
N LYS A 242 -9.15 -32.54 19.80
CA LYS A 242 -9.63 -32.69 21.18
C LYS A 242 -10.79 -33.67 21.33
N ASN A 243 -11.57 -33.85 20.26
CA ASN A 243 -12.75 -34.70 20.26
C ASN A 243 -12.44 -36.14 19.80
N GLN A 244 -11.25 -36.43 19.29
CA GLN A 244 -10.81 -37.79 19.04
C GLN A 244 -10.39 -38.47 20.35
N PRO A 245 -10.96 -39.66 20.69
CA PRO A 245 -10.49 -40.43 21.82
C PRO A 245 -9.02 -40.82 21.59
N ARG A 246 -8.15 -40.49 22.55
CA ARG A 246 -6.78 -41.00 22.57
C ARG A 246 -6.86 -42.52 22.75
N ASN A 247 -6.70 -43.26 21.65
CA ASN A 247 -6.47 -44.69 21.66
C ASN A 247 -5.14 -45.03 22.33
#